data_AF-A0AAD7R2Z1-F1
#
_entry.id   AF-A0AAD7R2Z1-F1
#
_cell.length_a   1.000
_cell.length_b   1.000
_cell.length_c   1.000
_cell.angle_alpha   90.00
_cell.angle_beta   90.00
_cell.angle_gamma   90.00
#
_symmetry.space_group_name_H-M   'P 1'
#
loop_
_entity.id
_entity.type
_entity.pdbx_description
1 polymer ?
#
loop_
_entity_poly.entity_id
_entity_poly.type
_entity_poly.pdbx_seq_one_letter_code
_entity_poly.pdbx_strand_id
1 'polypeptide(L)'
;MWKLELHLGRKLVWLECNLHTGELPLRHLIVDLDSATDMDINPNFTRIFVGPPLIKLHDKVIQDLSTDQHYGYRIVCAVRDGVLPARLALLEIRPVNHSHWLTTANRLLRLWVSKHELKGKNHLKNLQFIEEFIIGVYYPCWFNVKVKHSSQEIDLCIQ
;
A
#
# COMPACT_ATOMS: atom_id res chain seq x y z
N MET A 1 -24.37 5.68 1.72
CA MET A 1 -23.93 4.29 1.98
C MET A 1 -25.09 3.30 1.93
N TRP A 2 -26.18 3.49 2.71
CA TRP A 2 -27.34 2.58 2.75
C TRP A 2 -28.07 2.33 1.41
N LYS A 3 -28.17 3.33 0.51
CA LYS A 3 -28.84 3.16 -0.79
C LYS A 3 -28.14 2.20 -1.77
N LEU A 4 -26.83 1.97 -1.61
CA LEU A 4 -26.04 1.11 -2.51
C LEU A 4 -26.07 -0.37 -2.09
N GLU A 5 -26.08 -0.63 -0.79
CA GLU A 5 -26.20 -1.99 -0.23
C GLU A 5 -27.57 -2.60 -0.52
N LEU A 6 -28.63 -1.76 -0.48
CA LEU A 6 -29.98 -2.16 -0.90
C LEU A 6 -30.05 -2.53 -2.38
N HIS A 7 -29.25 -1.90 -3.24
CA HIS A 7 -29.26 -2.16 -4.68
C HIS A 7 -28.49 -3.44 -5.05
N LEU A 8 -27.56 -3.89 -4.20
CA LEU A 8 -26.68 -5.04 -4.44
C LEU A 8 -27.03 -6.28 -3.60
N GLY A 9 -27.96 -6.17 -2.65
CA GLY A 9 -28.49 -7.30 -1.89
C GLY A 9 -27.49 -8.00 -0.94
N ARG A 10 -26.36 -7.37 -0.61
CA ARG A 10 -25.36 -7.93 0.32
C ARG A 10 -24.71 -6.85 1.19
N LYS A 11 -24.43 -7.18 2.46
CA LYS A 11 -23.70 -6.31 3.40
C LYS A 11 -22.28 -6.07 2.91
N LEU A 12 -21.80 -4.82 2.92
CA LEU A 12 -20.42 -4.49 2.62
C LEU A 12 -19.51 -4.74 3.83
N VAL A 13 -19.33 -6.03 4.17
CA VAL A 13 -18.13 -6.55 4.88
C VAL A 13 -16.98 -6.76 3.86
N TRP A 14 -17.18 -6.40 2.60
CA TRP A 14 -16.43 -6.90 1.45
C TRP A 14 -15.28 -6.02 0.95
N LEU A 15 -14.98 -4.83 1.51
CA LEU A 15 -13.94 -3.98 0.91
C LEU A 15 -12.54 -4.61 1.03
N GLU A 16 -12.16 -5.10 2.21
CA GLU A 16 -10.91 -5.85 2.43
C GLU A 16 -10.91 -7.17 1.65
N CYS A 17 -12.01 -7.92 1.64
CA CYS A 17 -12.12 -9.14 0.84
C CYS A 17 -12.02 -8.87 -0.68
N ASN A 18 -12.55 -7.75 -1.17
CA ASN A 18 -12.44 -7.35 -2.58
C ASN A 18 -11.01 -6.91 -2.92
N LEU A 19 -10.32 -6.24 -2.00
CA LEU A 19 -8.89 -5.95 -2.13
C LEU A 19 -8.14 -7.28 -2.26
N HIS A 20 -8.34 -8.23 -1.32
CA HIS A 20 -7.73 -9.57 -1.38
C HIS A 20 -8.10 -10.37 -2.63
N THR A 21 -9.32 -10.23 -3.15
CA THR A 21 -9.73 -10.86 -4.40
C THR A 21 -9.05 -10.21 -5.61
N GLY A 22 -8.88 -8.89 -5.60
CA GLY A 22 -8.14 -8.15 -6.64
C GLY A 22 -6.63 -8.44 -6.63
N GLU A 23 -6.09 -8.85 -5.49
CA GLU A 23 -4.69 -9.27 -5.34
C GLU A 23 -4.40 -10.63 -5.99
N LEU A 24 -5.36 -11.56 -5.98
CA LEU A 24 -5.19 -12.93 -6.49
C LEU A 24 -4.73 -12.94 -7.97
N PRO A 25 -5.36 -12.18 -8.89
CA PRO A 25 -4.85 -12.02 -10.24
C PRO A 25 -3.45 -11.43 -10.34
N LEU A 26 -2.97 -10.65 -9.37
CA LEU A 26 -1.65 -10.01 -9.42
C LEU A 26 -0.53 -10.89 -8.88
N ARG A 27 -0.84 -11.96 -8.13
CA ARG A 27 0.17 -12.83 -7.49
C ARG A 27 1.17 -13.44 -8.47
N HIS A 28 0.73 -13.79 -9.67
CA HIS A 28 1.61 -14.39 -10.69
C HIS A 28 2.64 -13.40 -11.27
N LEU A 29 2.46 -12.10 -11.04
CA LEU A 29 3.35 -11.04 -11.50
C LEU A 29 4.42 -10.68 -10.46
N ILE A 30 4.35 -11.25 -9.26
CA ILE A 30 5.21 -10.94 -8.12
C ILE A 30 6.29 -12.01 -8.04
N VAL A 31 7.45 -11.76 -8.66
CA VAL A 31 8.60 -12.67 -8.65
C VAL A 31 9.72 -12.04 -7.82
N ASP A 32 10.34 -12.83 -6.91
CA ASP A 32 11.55 -12.53 -6.13
C ASP A 32 11.61 -11.18 -5.35
N LEU A 33 10.56 -10.90 -4.57
CA LEU A 33 10.50 -9.71 -3.71
C LEU A 33 11.47 -9.69 -2.51
N ASP A 34 12.04 -10.83 -2.14
CA ASP A 34 12.89 -10.89 -0.95
C ASP A 34 14.18 -10.06 -1.12
N SER A 35 14.67 -9.97 -2.36
CA SER A 35 15.86 -9.17 -2.72
C SER A 35 15.61 -7.64 -2.78
N ALA A 36 14.35 -7.19 -2.78
CA ALA A 36 14.02 -5.78 -3.01
C ALA A 36 14.57 -4.84 -1.92
N THR A 37 14.72 -5.33 -0.68
CA THR A 37 15.24 -4.58 0.46
C THR A 37 16.75 -4.36 0.39
N ASP A 38 17.47 -5.24 -0.30
CA ASP A 38 18.94 -5.20 -0.40
C ASP A 38 19.41 -4.28 -1.54
N MET A 39 18.48 -3.82 -2.38
CA MET A 39 18.78 -2.95 -3.50
C MET A 39 18.92 -1.48 -3.06
N ASP A 40 19.94 -0.83 -3.61
CA ASP A 40 20.12 0.63 -3.55
C ASP A 40 18.88 1.38 -4.02
N ILE A 41 18.62 2.54 -3.42
CA ILE A 41 17.59 3.47 -3.89
C ILE A 41 18.00 4.10 -5.21
N ASN A 42 17.05 4.18 -6.14
CA ASN A 42 17.17 5.02 -7.33
C ASN A 42 16.73 6.45 -6.98
N PRO A 43 17.62 7.45 -6.89
CA PRO A 43 17.23 8.81 -6.54
C PRO A 43 16.32 9.48 -7.60
N ASN A 44 16.24 8.91 -8.80
CA ASN A 44 15.47 9.40 -9.93
C ASN A 44 14.30 8.46 -10.30
N PHE A 45 13.75 7.72 -9.33
CA PHE A 45 12.57 6.89 -9.60
C PHE A 45 11.41 7.74 -10.12
N THR A 46 10.55 7.16 -10.97
CA THR A 46 9.40 7.89 -11.53
C THR A 46 8.29 7.98 -10.50
N ARG A 47 7.81 9.20 -10.21
CA ARG A 47 6.64 9.39 -9.35
C ARG A 47 5.40 8.75 -9.96
N ILE A 48 4.58 8.12 -9.14
CA ILE A 48 3.28 7.59 -9.55
C ILE A 48 2.19 8.43 -8.91
N PHE A 49 1.38 9.09 -9.73
CA PHE A 49 0.29 9.96 -9.28
C PHE A 49 -1.03 9.53 -9.90
N VAL A 50 -1.62 8.47 -9.35
CA VAL A 50 -2.91 7.91 -9.78
C VAL A 50 -3.87 7.78 -8.60
N GLY A 51 -5.17 7.71 -8.91
CA GLY A 51 -6.24 7.53 -7.92
C GLY A 51 -6.45 8.73 -6.97
N PRO A 52 -7.35 8.60 -5.98
CA PRO A 52 -7.65 9.67 -5.03
C PRO A 52 -6.43 9.97 -4.15
N PRO A 53 -6.34 11.18 -3.58
CA PRO A 53 -5.29 11.52 -2.61
C PRO A 53 -5.36 10.58 -1.40
N LEU A 54 -4.19 10.23 -0.86
CA LEU A 54 -4.11 9.46 0.38
C LEU A 54 -4.68 10.31 1.53
N ILE A 55 -5.47 9.69 2.40
CA ILE A 55 -6.01 10.39 3.56
C ILE A 55 -4.86 10.94 4.43
N LYS A 56 -4.96 12.22 4.81
CA LYS A 56 -4.00 12.83 5.73
C LYS A 56 -4.32 12.35 7.13
N LEU A 57 -3.44 11.54 7.69
CA LEU A 57 -3.57 11.03 9.06
C LEU A 57 -3.02 12.06 10.04
N HIS A 58 -3.68 12.20 11.19
CA HIS A 58 -3.14 13.00 12.29
C HIS A 58 -1.91 12.31 12.89
N ASP A 59 -0.94 13.08 13.41
CA ASP A 59 0.34 12.53 13.89
C ASP A 59 0.17 11.44 14.96
N LYS A 60 -0.81 11.60 15.85
CA LYS A 60 -1.19 10.57 16.84
C LYS A 60 -1.55 9.23 16.19
N VAL A 61 -2.39 9.25 15.15
CA VAL A 61 -2.78 8.04 14.41
C VAL A 61 -1.57 7.42 13.72
N ILE A 62 -0.66 8.23 13.18
CA ILE A 62 0.57 7.76 12.54
C ILE A 62 1.50 7.07 13.54
N GLN A 63 1.54 7.53 14.78
CA GLN A 63 2.34 6.94 15.87
C GLN A 63 1.78 5.60 16.34
N ASP A 64 0.45 5.42 16.27
CA ASP A 64 -0.22 4.17 16.67
C ASP A 64 -0.24 3.10 15.56
N LEU A 65 0.28 3.41 14.37
CA LEU A 65 0.39 2.44 13.27
C LEU A 65 1.44 1.37 13.59
N SER A 66 1.16 0.13 13.21
CA SER A 66 2.19 -0.92 13.22
C SER A 66 3.32 -0.57 12.25
N THR A 67 4.50 -1.18 12.43
CA THR A 67 5.68 -0.91 11.58
C THR A 67 5.37 -1.02 10.08
N ASP A 68 4.66 -2.07 9.66
CA ASP A 68 4.32 -2.28 8.26
C ASP A 68 3.31 -1.25 7.74
N GLN A 69 2.35 -0.83 8.58
CA GLN A 69 1.35 0.18 8.21
C GLN A 69 1.99 1.56 8.10
N HIS A 70 2.86 1.90 9.05
CA HIS A 70 3.63 3.14 9.04
C HIS A 70 4.52 3.20 7.79
N TYR A 71 5.24 2.11 7.48
CA TYR A 71 6.04 2.02 6.27
C TYR A 71 5.19 2.25 5.02
N GLY A 72 4.07 1.52 4.88
CA GLY A 72 3.13 1.64 3.77
C GLY A 72 2.59 3.05 3.58
N TYR A 73 2.20 3.73 4.66
CA TYR A 73 1.76 5.11 4.61
C TYR A 73 2.85 6.03 4.04
N ARG A 74 4.07 5.93 4.60
CA ARG A 74 5.18 6.81 4.27
C ARG A 74 5.70 6.58 2.85
N ILE A 75 5.77 5.33 2.39
CA ILE A 75 6.29 5.01 1.06
C ILE A 75 5.30 5.42 -0.04
N VAL A 76 3.98 5.31 0.18
CA VAL A 76 3.00 5.83 -0.76
C VAL A 76 3.12 7.34 -0.91
N CYS A 77 3.28 8.09 0.20
CA CYS A 77 3.54 9.53 0.13
C CYS A 77 4.81 9.82 -0.66
N ALA A 78 5.91 9.14 -0.35
CA ALA A 78 7.19 9.31 -1.03
C ALA A 78 7.11 9.05 -2.54
N VAL A 79 6.42 7.98 -2.96
CA VAL A 79 6.26 7.66 -4.39
C VAL A 79 5.41 8.70 -5.11
N ARG A 80 4.36 9.22 -4.47
CA ARG A 80 3.51 10.27 -5.05
C ARG A 80 4.24 11.61 -5.19
N ASP A 81 5.06 11.94 -4.19
CA ASP A 81 5.86 13.17 -4.15
C ASP A 81 7.13 13.07 -5.03
N GLY A 82 7.55 11.85 -5.37
CA GLY A 82 8.77 11.61 -6.14
C GLY A 82 10.05 11.73 -5.31
N VAL A 83 9.95 11.70 -3.98
CA VAL A 83 11.08 11.88 -3.06
C VAL A 83 10.99 10.85 -1.94
N LEU A 84 12.02 10.00 -1.82
CA LEU A 84 12.13 9.02 -0.73
C LEU A 84 13.02 9.55 0.40
N PRO A 85 12.49 9.72 1.64
CA PRO A 85 13.31 10.11 2.79
C PRO A 85 14.37 9.06 3.12
N ALA A 86 15.61 9.48 3.42
CA ALA A 86 16.72 8.58 3.75
C ALA A 86 16.40 7.63 4.91
N ARG A 87 15.73 8.13 5.96
CA ARG A 87 15.24 7.32 7.07
C ARG A 87 14.35 6.16 6.61
N LEU A 88 13.46 6.43 5.64
CA LEU A 88 12.50 5.43 5.14
C LEU A 88 13.21 4.38 4.27
N ALA A 89 14.24 4.77 3.54
CA ALA A 89 15.07 3.86 2.74
C ALA A 89 15.82 2.82 3.58
N LEU A 90 16.19 3.18 4.81
CA LEU A 90 16.93 2.33 5.75
C LEU A 90 16.05 1.38 6.57
N LEU A 91 14.71 1.49 6.48
CA LEU A 91 13.83 0.60 7.23
C LEU A 91 13.79 -0.79 6.59
N GLU A 92 14.10 -1.81 7.39
CA GLU A 92 13.91 -3.20 7.01
C GLU A 92 12.41 -3.52 6.90
N ILE A 93 12.02 -4.12 5.78
CA ILE A 93 10.67 -4.67 5.60
C ILE A 93 10.72 -6.13 5.98
N ARG A 94 9.74 -6.59 6.77
CA ARG A 94 9.65 -8.01 7.14
C ARG A 94 9.65 -8.93 5.91
N PRO A 95 10.19 -10.16 6.00
CA PRO A 95 10.15 -11.14 4.92
C PRO A 95 8.73 -11.36 4.40
N VAL A 96 8.58 -11.67 3.11
CA VAL A 96 7.26 -11.97 2.55
C VAL A 96 6.75 -13.28 3.18
N ASN A 97 5.53 -13.23 3.74
CA ASN A 97 4.78 -14.43 4.08
C ASN A 97 3.48 -14.43 3.27
N HIS A 98 3.05 -15.61 2.80
CA HIS A 98 1.94 -15.80 1.86
C HIS A 98 0.61 -15.19 2.29
N SER A 99 0.42 -15.00 3.61
CA SER A 99 -0.77 -14.42 4.25
C SER A 99 -0.75 -12.88 4.38
N HIS A 100 0.35 -12.19 4.05
CA HIS A 100 0.52 -10.77 4.39
C HIS A 100 0.70 -9.87 3.16
N TRP A 101 -0.40 -9.58 2.47
CA TRP A 101 -0.38 -8.68 1.30
C TRP A 101 0.15 -7.27 1.61
N LEU A 102 -0.08 -6.72 2.81
CA LEU A 102 0.48 -5.43 3.20
C LEU A 102 2.02 -5.41 3.09
N THR A 103 2.67 -6.49 3.53
CA THR A 103 4.13 -6.64 3.44
C THR A 103 4.58 -6.79 1.98
N THR A 104 3.80 -7.53 1.18
CA THR A 104 4.02 -7.67 -0.27
C THR A 104 3.93 -6.31 -0.98
N ALA A 105 2.88 -5.52 -0.70
CA ALA A 105 2.68 -4.20 -1.27
C ALA A 105 3.77 -3.21 -0.85
N ASN A 106 4.20 -3.25 0.42
CA ASN A 106 5.34 -2.45 0.89
C ASN A 106 6.63 -2.79 0.12
N ARG A 107 6.91 -4.08 -0.11
CA ARG A 107 8.10 -4.54 -0.83
C ARG A 107 8.06 -4.21 -2.32
N LEU A 108 6.90 -4.27 -2.94
CA LEU A 108 6.67 -3.84 -4.33
C LEU A 108 6.96 -2.35 -4.50
N LEU A 109 6.39 -1.51 -3.64
CA LEU A 109 6.70 -0.08 -3.64
C LEU A 109 8.19 0.20 -3.33
N ARG A 110 8.81 -0.60 -2.45
CA ARG A 110 10.25 -0.51 -2.18
C ARG A 110 11.06 -0.88 -3.40
N LEU A 111 10.66 -1.92 -4.13
CA LEU A 111 11.28 -2.33 -5.39
C LEU A 111 11.18 -1.21 -6.43
N TRP A 112 10.03 -0.56 -6.57
CA TRP A 112 9.82 0.55 -7.51
C TRP A 112 10.78 1.73 -7.29
N VAL A 113 11.08 2.06 -6.02
CA VAL A 113 12.03 3.13 -5.68
C VAL A 113 13.49 2.65 -5.67
N SER A 114 13.76 1.36 -5.91
CA SER A 114 15.10 0.79 -6.01
C SER A 114 15.72 0.97 -7.40
N LYS A 115 17.04 0.79 -7.49
CA LYS A 115 17.77 0.53 -8.74
C LYS A 115 17.52 -0.90 -9.23
N HIS A 116 16.26 -1.26 -9.47
CA HIS A 116 15.90 -2.60 -9.91
C HIS A 116 16.37 -2.83 -11.37
N GLU A 117 17.26 -3.78 -11.60
CA GLU A 117 17.74 -4.13 -12.95
C GLU A 117 16.74 -5.00 -13.73
N LEU A 118 15.43 -4.72 -13.63
CA LEU A 118 14.40 -5.50 -14.31
C LEU A 118 14.53 -5.35 -15.83
N LYS A 119 15.29 -6.27 -16.45
CA LYS A 119 15.59 -6.33 -17.87
C LYS A 119 14.45 -7.04 -18.60
N GLY A 120 13.37 -6.32 -18.85
CA GLY A 120 12.27 -6.81 -19.69
C GLY A 120 11.10 -5.83 -19.76
N LYS A 121 10.73 -5.40 -20.98
CA LYS A 121 9.60 -4.47 -21.21
C LYS A 121 8.30 -4.94 -20.56
N ASN A 122 8.08 -6.25 -20.47
CA ASN A 122 6.88 -6.83 -19.87
C ASN A 122 6.92 -6.79 -18.34
N HIS A 123 8.07 -7.13 -17.73
CA HIS A 123 8.23 -7.09 -16.26
C HIS A 123 8.09 -5.68 -15.70
N LEU A 124 8.69 -4.69 -16.37
CA LEU A 124 8.59 -3.28 -15.95
C LEU A 124 7.14 -2.76 -16.04
N LYS A 125 6.42 -3.07 -17.12
CA LYS A 125 5.01 -2.70 -17.29
C LYS A 125 4.11 -3.36 -16.25
N ASN A 126 4.36 -4.64 -15.96
CA ASN A 126 3.60 -5.38 -14.96
C ASN A 126 3.84 -4.80 -13.56
N LEU A 127 5.09 -4.49 -13.22
CA LEU A 127 5.43 -3.81 -11.97
C LEU A 127 4.70 -2.47 -11.89
N GLN A 128 4.84 -1.61 -12.90
CA GLN A 128 4.16 -0.30 -12.92
C GLN A 128 2.64 -0.43 -12.75
N PHE A 129 2.00 -1.39 -13.42
CA PHE A 129 0.56 -1.64 -13.28
C PHE A 129 0.17 -2.01 -11.84
N ILE A 130 0.99 -2.83 -11.18
CA ILE A 130 0.78 -3.22 -9.78
C ILE A 130 0.99 -2.01 -8.86
N GLU A 131 2.03 -1.21 -9.06
CA GLU A 131 2.27 -0.02 -8.26
C GLU A 131 1.14 1.02 -8.40
N GLU A 132 0.64 1.22 -9.62
CA GLU A 132 -0.51 2.08 -9.89
C GLU A 132 -1.77 1.59 -9.16
N PHE A 133 -2.03 0.28 -9.17
CA PHE A 133 -3.11 -0.31 -8.38
C PHE A 133 -2.90 -0.11 -6.87
N ILE A 134 -1.68 -0.35 -6.38
CA ILE A 134 -1.35 -0.23 -4.96
C ILE A 134 -1.56 1.21 -4.47
N ILE A 135 -1.04 2.19 -5.20
CA ILE A 135 -1.09 3.61 -4.86
C ILE A 135 -2.47 4.21 -5.09
N GLY A 136 -3.12 3.83 -6.20
CA GLY A 136 -4.38 4.42 -6.63
C GLY A 136 -5.62 3.77 -6.03
N VAL A 137 -5.53 2.53 -5.55
CA VAL A 137 -6.70 1.77 -5.07
C VAL A 137 -6.42 1.17 -3.70
N TYR A 138 -5.37 0.37 -3.55
CA TYR A 138 -5.16 -0.43 -2.35
C TYR A 138 -4.98 0.41 -1.08
N TYR A 139 -3.93 1.24 -1.00
CA TYR A 139 -3.66 2.03 0.21
C TYR A 139 -4.72 3.09 0.50
N PRO A 140 -5.26 3.84 -0.48
CA PRO A 140 -6.37 4.74 -0.23
C PRO A 140 -7.57 4.02 0.40
N CYS A 141 -7.95 2.84 -0.10
CA CYS A 141 -9.03 2.05 0.50
C CYS A 141 -8.66 1.57 1.92
N TRP A 142 -7.46 1.02 2.09
CA TRP A 142 -6.98 0.47 3.36
C TRP A 142 -6.99 1.53 4.48
N PHE A 143 -6.40 2.71 4.24
CA PHE A 143 -6.34 3.76 5.25
C PHE A 143 -7.71 4.42 5.51
N ASN A 144 -8.58 4.49 4.49
CA ASN A 144 -9.95 4.95 4.69
C ASN A 144 -10.75 4.00 5.61
N VAL A 145 -10.53 2.69 5.52
CA VAL A 145 -11.12 1.71 6.44
C VAL A 145 -10.51 1.86 7.83
N LYS A 146 -9.18 1.93 7.92
CA LYS A 146 -8.46 2.03 9.20
C LYS A 146 -8.89 3.26 10.02
N VAL A 147 -8.97 4.43 9.39
CA VAL A 147 -9.41 5.67 10.07
C VAL A 147 -10.84 5.55 10.58
N LYS A 148 -11.76 4.97 9.80
CA LYS A 148 -13.14 4.77 10.23
C LYS A 148 -13.24 3.89 11.48
N HIS A 149 -12.43 2.84 11.57
CA HIS A 149 -12.41 1.98 12.75
C HIS A 149 -11.75 2.66 13.95
N SER A 150 -10.64 3.38 13.75
CA SER A 150 -9.99 4.14 14.85
C SER A 150 -10.84 5.31 15.36
N SER A 151 -11.67 5.92 14.52
CA SER A 151 -12.62 6.95 14.96
C SER A 151 -13.84 6.37 15.71
N GLN A 152 -14.20 5.11 15.49
CA GLN A 152 -15.28 4.44 16.22
C GLN A 152 -14.88 4.00 17.64
N GLU A 153 -13.59 3.88 17.94
CA GLU A 153 -13.11 3.57 19.29
C GLU A 153 -13.07 4.80 20.23
N ILE A 154 -13.12 6.02 19.68
CA ILE A 154 -13.11 7.25 20.51
C ILE A 154 -14.50 7.54 21.11
N ASP A 155 -15.58 7.11 20.47
CA ASP A 155 -16.96 7.38 20.93
C ASP A 155 -17.45 6.41 22.04
N LEU A 156 -16.66 5.41 22.44
CA LEU A 156 -17.01 4.46 23.51
C LEU A 156 -16.34 4.75 24.87
N CYS A 157 -15.47 5.76 24.95
CA CYS A 157 -14.82 6.16 26.20
C CYS A 157 -15.38 7.47 26.81
N ILE A 158 -16.52 7.98 26.32
CA ILE A 158 -17.21 9.16 26.88
C ILE A 158 -18.70 8.83 27.17
N GLN A 159 -18.94 7.78 27.94
CA GLN A 159 -20.20 7.58 28.68
C GLN A 159 -19.86 7.27 30.14
#